data_AF-Q1JM39-F1
#
_entry.id   AF-Q1JM39-F1
#
_cell.length_a   1.000
_cell.length_b   1.000
_cell.length_c   1.000
_cell.angle_alpha   90.00
_cell.angle_beta   90.00
_cell.angle_gamma   90.00
#
_symmetry.space_group_name_H-M   'P 1'
#
loop_
_entity.id
_entity.type
_entity.pdbx_description
1 polymer ?
#
loop_
_entity_poly.entity_id
_entity_poly.type
_entity_poly.pdbx_seq_one_letter_code
_entity_poly.pdbx_strand_id
1 'polypeptide(L)'
;MTLIQPLSYLTGFDDQEAQAIALMIKKKNEERKALVQDIFDQAMAMVDPQKPVQVLAQAGWHPGVLGIVAGRIMETIGQTVVVLTIDNGFAKGSARSLEAINIFEALNGKRELFTAFGGHAGAAGMTLPVDNLEALSDFLCQFVIERGLDQTAKNTLTIDERLSLDDLSLDILKSLDKLAPYGMDHQKPVFYVKDIRVSQARTIGQDQSHLKFKVSQGKASFDVLAFGQGSQLQEFRQATGLELAVTLSVNHWNGNTSLQFMLVDARVDGVQLLDLRTKTAKVPEGIPTIEEDPNARVILINDIPEDFKTWRNQFVHKDFDAIYFKNQMKHPYYLTGFGSREQFAKLYKTIYQFPEFDLRHKLTELSHYLNIEKLLLIKLIQIFEELSFVTIDDGLMTVNPQAQKREISESHIYQDLKELVKFQEIMALASPKEMYDYLVKSNDQ
;
A
#
# COMPACT_ATOMS: atom_id res chain seq x y z
N MET A 1 7.29 38.50 9.44
CA MET A 1 7.86 38.94 8.15
C MET A 1 7.04 40.13 7.70
N THR A 2 7.55 41.34 7.85
CA THR A 2 6.88 42.53 7.30
C THR A 2 6.92 42.40 5.78
N LEU A 3 5.82 42.70 5.08
CA LEU A 3 5.70 42.64 3.60
C LEU A 3 6.79 43.42 2.84
N ILE A 4 7.58 44.21 3.56
CA ILE A 4 8.62 45.11 3.08
C ILE A 4 9.78 44.36 2.39
N GLN A 5 10.21 43.19 2.87
CA GLN A 5 11.44 42.56 2.33
C GLN A 5 11.28 41.92 0.95
N PRO A 6 10.21 41.15 0.65
CA PRO A 6 9.93 40.72 -0.72
C PRO A 6 9.70 41.91 -1.66
N LEU A 7 9.08 42.98 -1.18
CA LEU A 7 8.87 44.19 -1.97
C LEU A 7 10.22 44.85 -2.32
N SER A 8 11.11 45.04 -1.35
CA SER A 8 12.47 45.55 -1.57
C SER A 8 13.29 44.68 -2.52
N TYR A 9 13.13 43.36 -2.49
CA TYR A 9 13.75 42.47 -3.48
C TYR A 9 13.24 42.73 -4.90
N LEU A 10 11.92 42.93 -5.05
CA LEU A 10 11.28 43.15 -6.35
C LEU A 10 11.48 44.57 -6.90
N THR A 11 11.76 45.56 -6.04
CA THR A 11 11.89 46.97 -6.41
C THR A 11 13.30 47.54 -6.27
N GLY A 12 14.26 46.75 -5.75
CA GLY A 12 15.65 47.16 -5.54
C GLY A 12 16.45 47.19 -6.85
N PHE A 13 17.42 48.09 -6.93
CA PHE A 13 18.31 48.25 -8.09
C PHE A 13 19.77 47.85 -7.81
N ASP A 14 20.09 47.47 -6.57
CA ASP A 14 21.42 46.99 -6.17
C ASP A 14 21.46 45.47 -6.13
N ASP A 15 22.29 44.88 -6.99
CA ASP A 15 22.48 43.44 -7.12
C ASP A 15 23.00 42.80 -5.82
N GLN A 16 23.82 43.50 -5.04
CA GLN A 16 24.35 42.97 -3.77
C GLN A 16 23.24 42.90 -2.71
N GLU A 17 22.45 43.96 -2.59
CA GLU A 17 21.28 43.98 -1.70
C GLU A 17 20.25 42.93 -2.11
N ALA A 18 19.94 42.82 -3.41
CA ALA A 18 19.03 41.82 -3.93
C ALA A 18 19.50 40.39 -3.64
N GLN A 19 20.81 40.10 -3.79
CA GLN A 19 21.38 38.80 -3.46
C GLN A 19 21.27 38.48 -1.96
N ALA A 20 21.53 39.46 -1.08
CA ALA A 20 21.39 39.28 0.36
C ALA A 20 19.94 38.99 0.76
N ILE A 21 18.98 39.72 0.17
CA ILE A 21 17.54 39.49 0.40
C ILE A 21 17.12 38.13 -0.16
N ALA A 22 17.60 37.72 -1.33
CA ALA A 22 17.30 36.40 -1.90
C ALA A 22 17.75 35.24 -1.00
N LEU A 23 18.97 35.32 -0.45
CA LEU A 23 19.48 34.33 0.51
C LEU A 23 18.63 34.31 1.79
N MET A 24 18.21 35.48 2.26
CA MET A 24 17.32 35.59 3.42
C MET A 24 15.94 34.97 3.16
N ILE A 25 15.33 35.26 2.00
CA ILE A 25 14.05 34.67 1.57
C ILE A 25 14.19 33.16 1.46
N LYS A 26 15.29 32.65 0.89
CA LYS A 26 15.56 31.21 0.79
C LYS A 26 15.60 30.56 2.18
N LYS A 27 16.37 31.14 3.11
CA LYS A 27 16.44 30.65 4.50
C LYS A 27 15.06 30.66 5.18
N LYS A 28 14.31 31.76 5.03
CA LYS A 28 12.94 31.87 5.59
C LYS A 28 11.96 30.87 4.99
N ASN A 29 12.12 30.55 3.70
CA ASN A 29 11.33 29.52 3.05
C ASN A 29 11.66 28.11 3.58
N GLU A 30 12.93 27.82 3.85
CA GLU A 30 13.36 26.57 4.50
C GLU A 30 12.78 26.45 5.92
N GLU A 31 12.89 27.52 6.73
CA GLU A 31 12.26 27.59 8.06
C GLU A 31 10.74 27.37 7.98
N ARG A 32 10.07 28.01 7.02
CA ARG A 32 8.62 27.83 6.79
C ARG A 32 8.28 26.38 6.43
N LYS A 33 9.06 25.74 5.56
CA LYS A 33 8.83 24.33 5.15
C LYS A 33 8.95 23.38 6.34
N ALA A 34 9.96 23.55 7.18
CA ALA A 34 10.13 22.75 8.39
C ALA A 34 8.94 22.93 9.35
N LEU A 35 8.49 24.17 9.55
CA LEU A 35 7.32 24.47 10.39
C LEU A 35 6.01 23.90 9.84
N VAL A 36 5.81 23.97 8.51
CA VAL A 36 4.65 23.35 7.84
C VAL A 36 4.65 21.85 8.05
N GLN A 37 5.81 21.19 7.96
CA GLN A 37 5.92 19.75 8.17
C GLN A 37 5.59 19.36 9.61
N ASP A 38 6.16 20.05 10.59
CA ASP A 38 5.89 19.80 12.02
C ASP A 38 4.41 19.96 12.38
N ILE A 39 3.79 21.06 11.95
CA ILE A 39 2.35 21.28 12.20
C ILE A 39 1.49 20.26 11.44
N PHE A 40 1.89 19.87 10.22
CA PHE A 40 1.19 18.84 9.45
C PHE A 40 1.21 17.49 10.18
N ASP A 41 2.37 17.06 10.69
CA ASP A 41 2.50 15.78 11.39
C ASP A 41 1.68 15.77 12.69
N GLN A 42 1.69 16.86 13.45
CA GLN A 42 0.85 17.02 14.65
C GLN A 42 -0.65 17.01 14.32
N ALA A 43 -1.06 17.76 13.30
CA ALA A 43 -2.46 17.85 12.88
C ALA A 43 -2.97 16.52 12.30
N MET A 44 -2.15 15.79 11.53
CA MET A 44 -2.49 14.46 11.02
C MET A 44 -2.73 13.45 12.14
N ALA A 45 -2.00 13.54 13.26
CA ALA A 45 -2.23 12.71 14.44
C ALA A 45 -3.55 13.01 15.16
N MET A 46 -4.17 14.17 14.90
CA MET A 46 -5.46 14.59 15.46
C MET A 46 -6.65 14.25 14.54
N VAL A 47 -6.40 13.75 13.32
CA VAL A 47 -7.47 13.42 12.35
C VAL A 47 -8.33 12.27 12.89
N ASP A 48 -9.64 12.45 12.80
CA ASP A 48 -10.63 11.43 13.15
C ASP A 48 -11.26 10.86 11.85
N PRO A 49 -10.94 9.61 11.46
CA PRO A 49 -11.44 9.00 10.24
C PRO A 49 -12.97 8.85 10.20
N GLN A 50 -13.66 8.92 11.35
CA GLN A 50 -15.12 8.80 11.41
C GLN A 50 -15.82 10.13 11.08
N LYS A 51 -15.09 11.25 11.10
CA LYS A 51 -15.67 12.56 10.83
C LYS A 51 -15.56 12.93 9.35
N PRO A 52 -16.63 13.49 8.76
CA PRO A 52 -16.61 13.99 7.39
C PRO A 52 -15.87 15.33 7.25
N VAL A 53 -15.65 16.06 8.34
CA VAL A 53 -14.91 17.33 8.35
C VAL A 53 -13.95 17.34 9.52
N GLN A 54 -12.71 17.79 9.28
CA GLN A 54 -11.69 17.89 10.32
C GLN A 54 -11.57 19.34 10.80
N VAL A 55 -11.88 19.59 12.07
CA VAL A 55 -11.60 20.88 12.74
C VAL A 55 -10.50 20.63 13.77
N LEU A 56 -9.27 21.03 13.41
CA LEU A 56 -8.06 20.73 14.14
C LEU A 56 -7.53 22.02 14.77
N ALA A 57 -7.36 22.04 16.09
CA ALA A 57 -6.93 23.23 16.82
C ALA A 57 -5.90 22.90 17.90
N GLN A 58 -4.78 23.62 17.91
CA GLN A 58 -3.74 23.46 18.93
C GLN A 58 -3.04 24.79 19.22
N ALA A 59 -2.59 24.98 20.47
CA ALA A 59 -1.76 26.13 20.81
C ALA A 59 -0.34 26.00 20.23
N GLY A 60 0.29 27.13 19.91
CA GLY A 60 1.69 27.17 19.44
C GLY A 60 1.87 27.01 17.93
N TRP A 61 0.80 26.73 17.16
CA TRP A 61 0.90 26.68 15.71
C TRP A 61 1.01 28.08 15.09
N HIS A 62 1.87 28.24 14.10
CA HIS A 62 2.11 29.56 13.51
C HIS A 62 0.99 29.94 12.52
N PRO A 63 0.26 31.06 12.73
CA PRO A 63 -0.94 31.40 11.97
C PRO A 63 -0.68 31.59 10.46
N GLY A 64 0.52 32.06 10.11
CA GLY A 64 0.91 32.32 8.72
C GLY A 64 1.08 31.07 7.83
N VAL A 65 1.01 29.85 8.39
CA VAL A 65 1.18 28.60 7.62
C VAL A 65 -0.04 27.67 7.67
N LEU A 66 -1.05 27.97 8.49
CA LEU A 66 -2.21 27.08 8.71
C LEU A 66 -2.99 26.81 7.42
N GLY A 67 -3.10 27.79 6.53
CA GLY A 67 -3.76 27.60 5.23
C GLY A 67 -3.03 26.64 4.29
N ILE A 68 -1.69 26.54 4.39
CA ILE A 68 -0.88 25.57 3.63
C ILE A 68 -1.09 24.17 4.22
N VAL A 69 -1.05 24.07 5.55
CA VAL A 69 -1.27 22.79 6.26
C VAL A 69 -2.68 22.27 5.98
N ALA A 70 -3.71 23.10 6.10
CA ALA A 70 -5.10 22.71 5.81
C ALA A 70 -5.26 22.16 4.39
N GLY A 71 -4.62 22.78 3.40
CA GLY A 71 -4.67 22.33 2.00
C GLY A 71 -3.99 20.97 1.82
N ARG A 72 -2.80 20.80 2.41
CA ARG A 72 -2.06 19.55 2.34
C ARG A 72 -2.80 18.39 3.02
N ILE A 73 -3.45 18.63 4.16
CA ILE A 73 -4.29 17.62 4.83
C ILE A 73 -5.50 17.29 3.95
N MET A 74 -6.21 18.30 3.43
CA MET A 74 -7.35 18.10 2.52
C MET A 74 -6.96 17.25 1.30
N GLU A 75 -5.80 17.51 0.68
CA GLU A 75 -5.29 16.69 -0.43
C GLU A 75 -4.95 15.26 -0.01
N THR A 76 -4.48 15.07 1.23
CA THR A 76 -4.09 13.75 1.76
C THR A 76 -5.29 12.88 2.11
N ILE A 77 -6.34 13.45 2.73
CA ILE A 77 -7.48 12.70 3.26
C ILE A 77 -8.77 12.87 2.45
N GLY A 78 -8.80 13.80 1.48
CA GLY A 78 -9.97 14.04 0.64
C GLY A 78 -11.18 14.60 1.40
N GLN A 79 -10.97 15.38 2.47
CA GLN A 79 -12.04 15.95 3.29
C GLN A 79 -11.88 17.46 3.47
N THR A 80 -12.95 18.16 3.82
CA THR A 80 -12.84 19.56 4.24
C THR A 80 -12.07 19.65 5.56
N VAL A 81 -11.10 20.57 5.63
CA VAL A 81 -10.20 20.71 6.77
C VAL A 81 -10.14 22.15 7.23
N VAL A 82 -10.27 22.36 8.54
CA VAL A 82 -10.06 23.62 9.24
C VAL A 82 -8.89 23.43 10.20
N VAL A 83 -7.84 24.25 10.07
CA VAL A 83 -6.67 24.23 10.96
C VAL A 83 -6.56 25.56 11.67
N LEU A 84 -6.51 25.53 13.00
CA LEU A 84 -6.60 26.68 13.90
C LEU A 84 -5.47 26.67 14.92
N THR A 85 -4.87 27.84 15.19
CA THR A 85 -4.06 28.02 16.39
C THR A 85 -4.91 28.60 17.51
N ILE A 86 -4.66 28.17 18.74
CA ILE A 86 -5.29 28.73 19.94
C ILE A 86 -4.35 29.76 20.57
N ASP A 87 -4.85 30.97 20.78
CA ASP A 87 -4.15 32.05 21.48
C ASP A 87 -5.14 32.96 22.24
N ASN A 88 -4.84 33.28 23.49
CA ASN A 88 -5.61 34.21 24.33
C ASN A 88 -7.14 33.97 24.35
N GLY A 89 -7.59 32.72 24.40
CA GLY A 89 -9.02 32.34 24.43
C GLY A 89 -9.71 32.38 23.06
N PHE A 90 -8.98 32.67 21.99
CA PHE A 90 -9.47 32.63 20.62
C PHE A 90 -8.75 31.57 19.79
N ALA A 91 -9.49 30.91 18.91
CA ALA A 91 -8.95 30.10 17.83
C ALA A 91 -8.88 30.94 16.55
N LYS A 92 -7.77 30.90 15.84
CA LYS A 92 -7.56 31.60 14.57
C LYS A 92 -6.92 30.70 13.54
N GLY A 93 -7.42 30.70 12.32
CA GLY A 93 -6.76 29.95 11.26
C GLY A 93 -7.49 29.95 9.93
N SER A 94 -7.44 28.82 9.24
CA SER A 94 -7.87 28.71 7.86
C SER A 94 -8.57 27.39 7.57
N ALA A 95 -9.59 27.46 6.73
CA ALA A 95 -10.28 26.31 6.15
C ALA A 95 -9.89 26.12 4.68
N ARG A 96 -9.97 24.87 4.24
CA ARG A 96 -9.87 24.40 2.86
C ARG A 96 -10.94 23.36 2.61
N SER A 97 -11.61 23.44 1.46
CA SER A 97 -12.69 22.54 1.09
C SER A 97 -12.53 22.01 -0.32
N LEU A 98 -13.13 20.84 -0.55
CA LEU A 98 -13.29 20.25 -1.88
C LEU A 98 -14.17 21.13 -2.76
N GLU A 99 -14.06 21.01 -4.08
CA GLU A 99 -14.86 21.79 -5.04
C GLU A 99 -16.38 21.64 -4.82
N ALA A 100 -16.82 20.46 -4.38
CA ALA A 100 -18.22 20.18 -4.07
C ALA A 100 -18.76 20.96 -2.85
N ILE A 101 -17.89 21.56 -2.03
CA ILE A 101 -18.24 22.25 -0.78
C ILE A 101 -17.82 23.71 -0.87
N ASN A 102 -18.80 24.60 -0.91
CA ASN A 102 -18.59 26.03 -0.73
C ASN A 102 -18.42 26.34 0.78
N ILE A 103 -17.18 26.39 1.25
CA ILE A 103 -16.88 26.59 2.68
C ILE A 103 -17.31 27.97 3.16
N PHE A 104 -17.26 28.98 2.31
CA PHE A 104 -17.72 30.32 2.66
C PHE A 104 -19.22 30.32 2.98
N GLU A 105 -20.04 29.70 2.13
CA GLU A 105 -21.48 29.55 2.38
C GLU A 105 -21.77 28.73 3.64
N ALA A 106 -21.01 27.65 3.88
CA ALA A 106 -21.17 26.84 5.08
C ALA A 106 -20.96 27.68 6.34
N LEU A 107 -19.80 28.35 6.45
CA LEU A 107 -19.47 29.20 7.61
C LEU A 107 -20.46 30.37 7.76
N ASN A 108 -20.95 30.91 6.63
CA ASN A 108 -21.93 31.97 6.61
C ASN A 108 -23.28 31.59 7.27
N GLY A 109 -23.62 30.30 7.34
CA GLY A 109 -24.80 29.79 8.03
C GLY A 109 -24.74 29.89 9.56
N LYS A 110 -23.56 30.15 10.14
CA LYS A 110 -23.30 30.21 11.58
C LYS A 110 -22.41 31.39 11.97
N ARG A 111 -22.71 32.59 11.44
CA ARG A 111 -21.90 33.81 11.66
C ARG A 111 -21.67 34.11 13.15
N GLU A 112 -22.64 33.78 13.99
CA GLU A 112 -22.61 33.99 15.44
C GLU A 112 -21.48 33.25 16.16
N LEU A 113 -20.92 32.19 15.55
CA LEU A 113 -19.78 31.46 16.11
C LEU A 113 -18.46 32.23 15.99
N PHE A 114 -18.36 33.20 15.07
CA PHE A 114 -17.10 33.84 14.69
C PHE A 114 -17.00 35.27 15.21
N THR A 115 -15.80 35.66 15.64
CA THR A 115 -15.45 37.07 15.80
C THR A 115 -15.12 37.73 14.47
N ALA A 116 -14.52 36.97 13.54
CA ALA A 116 -14.29 37.40 12.17
C ALA A 116 -14.15 36.18 11.25
N PHE A 117 -14.72 36.23 10.05
CA PHE A 117 -14.43 35.27 9.00
C PHE A 117 -14.57 35.90 7.61
N GLY A 118 -13.92 35.31 6.61
CA GLY A 118 -14.01 35.74 5.21
C GLY A 118 -13.27 34.79 4.28
N GLY A 119 -13.56 34.85 2.97
CA GLY A 119 -12.92 33.97 1.99
C GLY A 119 -13.76 33.76 0.73
N HIS A 120 -13.56 32.61 0.10
CA HIS A 120 -14.20 32.16 -1.13
C HIS A 120 -14.63 30.70 -1.03
N ALA A 121 -15.20 30.14 -2.10
CA ALA A 121 -15.79 28.81 -2.11
C ALA A 121 -14.84 27.70 -1.61
N GLY A 122 -13.55 27.73 -1.96
CA GLY A 122 -12.57 26.69 -1.57
C GLY A 122 -11.69 27.03 -0.35
N ALA A 123 -11.79 28.24 0.20
CA ALA A 123 -10.88 28.69 1.26
C ALA A 123 -11.48 29.82 2.11
N ALA A 124 -11.37 29.71 3.43
CA ALA A 124 -11.78 30.77 4.35
C ALA A 124 -10.78 30.98 5.47
N GLY A 125 -10.59 32.24 5.90
CA GLY A 125 -9.90 32.59 7.13
C GLY A 125 -10.91 32.90 8.22
N MET A 126 -10.63 32.51 9.46
CA MET A 126 -11.55 32.70 10.58
C MET A 126 -10.86 32.95 11.92
N THR A 127 -11.58 33.63 12.81
CA THR A 127 -11.31 33.78 14.24
C THR A 127 -12.60 33.52 15.00
N LEU A 128 -12.54 32.72 16.07
CA LEU A 128 -13.68 32.37 16.93
C LEU A 128 -13.23 32.19 18.38
N PRO A 129 -14.11 32.37 19.39
CA PRO A 129 -13.85 31.93 20.76
C PRO A 129 -13.56 30.42 20.80
N VAL A 130 -12.64 30.00 21.67
CA VAL A 130 -12.27 28.57 21.82
C VAL A 130 -13.48 27.71 22.19
N ASP A 131 -14.41 28.25 22.99
CA ASP A 131 -15.63 27.56 23.41
C ASP A 131 -16.56 27.19 22.23
N ASN A 132 -16.41 27.86 21.08
CA ASN A 132 -17.21 27.61 19.88
C ASN A 132 -16.60 26.53 18.96
N LEU A 133 -15.43 25.95 19.29
CA LEU A 133 -14.75 24.98 18.43
C LEU A 133 -15.57 23.71 18.20
N GLU A 134 -16.18 23.16 19.25
CA GLU A 134 -17.02 21.96 19.16
C GLU A 134 -18.26 22.23 18.32
N ALA A 135 -18.95 23.34 18.57
CA ALA A 135 -20.12 23.77 17.80
C ALA A 135 -19.80 23.98 16.31
N LEU A 136 -18.61 24.50 15.98
CA LEU A 136 -18.16 24.62 14.60
C LEU A 136 -17.94 23.24 13.95
N SER A 137 -17.30 22.33 14.67
CA SER A 137 -17.01 20.97 14.20
C SER A 137 -18.30 20.21 13.87
N ASP A 138 -19.25 20.21 14.81
CA ASP A 138 -20.54 19.53 14.65
C ASP A 138 -21.34 20.13 13.49
N PHE A 139 -21.40 21.45 13.42
CA PHE A 139 -22.13 22.14 12.35
C PHE A 139 -21.57 21.82 10.96
N LEU A 140 -20.24 21.85 10.78
CA LEU A 140 -19.65 21.54 9.48
C LEU A 140 -19.82 20.07 9.12
N CYS A 141 -19.73 19.15 10.09
CA CYS A 141 -20.02 17.74 9.84
C CYS A 141 -21.47 17.56 9.38
N GLN A 142 -22.42 18.17 10.08
CA GLN A 142 -23.84 18.13 9.73
C GLN A 142 -24.12 18.72 8.34
N PHE A 143 -23.51 19.87 8.03
CA PHE A 143 -23.64 20.53 6.73
C PHE A 143 -23.24 19.60 5.56
N VAL A 144 -22.19 18.81 5.74
CA VAL A 144 -21.72 17.89 4.70
C VAL A 144 -22.62 16.64 4.62
N ILE A 145 -23.05 16.10 5.76
CA ILE A 145 -23.96 14.94 5.82
C ILE A 145 -25.31 15.26 5.16
N GLU A 146 -25.92 16.40 5.48
CA GLU A 146 -27.25 16.80 4.97
C GLU A 146 -27.27 17.01 3.45
N ARG A 147 -26.15 17.46 2.87
CA ARG A 147 -26.05 17.66 1.42
C ARG A 147 -25.75 16.37 0.66
N GLY A 148 -25.56 15.24 1.35
CA GLY A 148 -25.29 13.95 0.72
C GLY A 148 -24.05 13.99 -0.18
N LEU A 149 -23.08 14.86 0.17
CA LEU A 149 -21.87 15.03 -0.63
C LEU A 149 -21.02 13.78 -0.44
N ASP A 150 -20.95 12.98 -1.49
CA ASP A 150 -20.13 11.79 -1.52
C ASP A 150 -18.66 12.20 -1.35
N GLN A 151 -18.13 11.98 -0.15
CA GLN A 151 -16.72 12.22 0.16
C GLN A 151 -15.80 11.13 -0.38
N THR A 152 -16.37 10.03 -0.86
CA THR A 152 -15.63 8.97 -1.56
C THR A 152 -15.51 9.25 -3.06
N ALA A 153 -16.24 10.24 -3.58
CA ALA A 153 -16.13 10.67 -4.96
C ALA A 153 -14.73 11.24 -5.20
N LYS A 154 -13.91 10.46 -5.89
CA LYS A 154 -12.59 10.90 -6.34
C LYS A 154 -12.75 12.08 -7.29
N ASN A 155 -11.79 12.99 -7.26
CA ASN A 155 -11.72 14.08 -8.24
C ASN A 155 -11.76 13.50 -9.67
N THR A 156 -12.53 14.14 -10.55
CA THR A 156 -12.54 13.75 -11.96
C THR A 156 -11.23 14.19 -12.60
N LEU A 157 -10.46 13.25 -13.14
CA LEU A 157 -9.29 13.56 -13.94
C LEU A 157 -9.70 13.70 -15.40
N THR A 158 -9.54 14.90 -15.95
CA THR A 158 -9.74 15.14 -17.38
C THR A 158 -8.51 14.67 -18.14
N ILE A 159 -8.72 13.85 -19.16
CA ILE A 159 -7.69 13.38 -20.10
C ILE A 159 -7.90 14.11 -21.41
N ASP A 160 -6.86 14.76 -21.92
CA ASP A 160 -6.93 15.53 -23.15
C ASP A 160 -6.84 14.63 -24.39
N GLU A 161 -5.95 13.64 -24.40
CA GLU A 161 -5.76 12.75 -25.55
C GLU A 161 -5.10 11.41 -25.16
N ARG A 162 -5.37 10.36 -25.94
CA ARG A 162 -4.62 9.10 -25.86
C ARG A 162 -3.30 9.22 -26.62
N LEU A 163 -2.21 8.85 -25.96
CA LEU A 163 -0.86 9.00 -26.49
C LEU A 163 -0.25 7.64 -26.81
N SER A 164 0.22 7.45 -28.04
CA SER A 164 1.13 6.37 -28.40
C SER A 164 2.57 6.81 -28.20
N LEU A 165 3.39 5.93 -27.62
CA LEU A 165 4.80 6.24 -27.37
C LEU A 165 5.61 6.34 -28.65
N ASP A 166 5.23 5.62 -29.71
CA ASP A 166 5.95 5.62 -30.99
C ASP A 166 5.79 6.96 -31.74
N ASP A 167 4.76 7.75 -31.42
CA ASP A 167 4.52 9.06 -32.03
C ASP A 167 5.35 10.18 -31.38
N LEU A 168 5.96 9.94 -30.22
CA LEU A 168 6.60 10.98 -29.43
C LEU A 168 7.99 11.37 -29.92
N SER A 169 8.20 12.68 -30.00
CA SER A 169 9.52 13.28 -30.26
C SER A 169 9.71 14.56 -29.45
N LEU A 170 10.97 15.01 -29.33
CA LEU A 170 11.27 16.30 -28.70
C LEU A 170 10.61 17.48 -29.43
N ASP A 171 10.34 17.37 -30.73
CA ASP A 171 9.73 18.45 -31.51
C ASP A 171 8.22 18.60 -31.26
N ILE A 172 7.53 17.51 -30.92
CA ILE A 172 6.15 17.56 -30.41
C ILE A 172 6.11 18.35 -29.10
N LEU A 173 7.06 18.08 -28.20
CA LEU A 173 7.10 18.74 -26.91
C LEU A 173 7.38 20.24 -27.05
N LYS A 174 8.33 20.63 -27.91
CA LYS A 174 8.55 22.06 -28.26
C LYS A 174 7.30 22.72 -28.86
N SER A 175 6.49 21.96 -29.59
CA SER A 175 5.25 22.48 -30.17
C SER A 175 4.18 22.69 -29.09
N LEU A 176 4.10 21.79 -28.10
CA LEU A 176 3.23 21.94 -26.93
C LEU A 176 3.65 23.11 -26.03
N ASP A 177 4.94 23.44 -25.94
CA ASP A 177 5.41 24.60 -25.18
C ASP A 177 4.83 25.94 -25.70
N LYS A 178 4.30 25.98 -26.93
CA LYS A 178 3.56 27.14 -27.44
C LYS A 178 2.23 27.39 -26.73
N LEU A 179 1.71 26.40 -26.01
CA LEU A 179 0.50 26.53 -25.18
C LEU A 179 0.82 27.14 -23.81
N ALA A 180 2.10 27.31 -23.45
CA ALA A 180 2.45 28.04 -22.22
C ALA A 180 2.01 29.52 -22.32
N PRO A 181 1.74 30.21 -21.18
CA PRO A 181 1.94 29.76 -19.81
C PRO A 181 0.81 28.87 -19.29
N TYR A 182 1.21 27.88 -18.49
CA TYR A 182 0.29 27.01 -17.75
C TYR A 182 0.01 27.57 -16.35
N GLY A 183 -1.17 27.31 -15.81
CA GLY A 183 -1.63 27.77 -14.51
C GLY A 183 -2.89 27.05 -14.05
N MET A 184 -3.51 27.55 -12.98
CA MET A 184 -4.72 26.96 -12.38
C MET A 184 -5.86 26.81 -13.40
N ASP A 185 -6.10 27.84 -14.22
CA ASP A 185 -7.14 27.87 -15.25
C ASP A 185 -6.66 27.42 -16.64
N HIS A 186 -5.40 27.02 -16.76
CA HIS A 186 -4.81 26.54 -18.00
C HIS A 186 -3.77 25.46 -17.69
N GLN A 187 -4.27 24.27 -17.31
CA GLN A 187 -3.41 23.18 -16.88
C GLN A 187 -2.60 22.61 -18.05
N LYS A 188 -1.51 21.92 -17.72
CA LYS A 188 -0.75 21.18 -18.73
C LYS A 188 -1.61 20.04 -19.29
N PRO A 189 -1.50 19.72 -20.59
CA PRO A 189 -2.21 18.59 -21.15
C PRO A 189 -1.84 17.28 -20.46
N VAL A 190 -2.86 16.51 -20.07
CA VAL A 190 -2.77 15.18 -19.46
C VAL A 190 -3.09 14.13 -20.51
N PHE A 191 -2.15 13.24 -20.73
CA PHE A 191 -2.23 12.19 -21.74
C PHE A 191 -2.49 10.83 -21.12
N TYR A 192 -3.33 10.04 -21.77
CA TYR A 192 -3.60 8.66 -21.38
C TYR A 192 -2.72 7.69 -22.16
N VAL A 193 -2.00 6.84 -21.44
CA VAL A 193 -1.05 5.86 -21.99
C VAL A 193 -1.45 4.47 -21.51
N LYS A 194 -1.61 3.53 -22.45
CA LYS A 194 -1.96 2.13 -22.19
C LYS A 194 -1.15 1.18 -23.08
N ASP A 195 -1.32 -0.12 -22.86
CA ASP A 195 -0.60 -1.17 -23.60
C ASP A 195 0.93 -1.03 -23.47
N ILE A 196 1.38 -0.74 -22.25
CA ILE A 196 2.78 -0.49 -21.90
C ILE A 196 3.37 -1.63 -21.07
N ARG A 197 4.70 -1.76 -21.13
CA ARG A 197 5.46 -2.60 -20.20
C ARG A 197 6.35 -1.73 -19.32
N VAL A 198 6.27 -1.99 -18.01
CA VAL A 198 7.15 -1.37 -17.02
C VAL A 198 8.46 -2.14 -16.92
N SER A 199 9.56 -1.41 -16.82
CA SER A 199 10.90 -1.94 -16.55
C SER A 199 11.71 -0.95 -15.72
N GLN A 200 12.83 -1.40 -15.15
CA GLN A 200 13.79 -0.54 -14.44
C GLN A 200 13.18 0.34 -13.33
N ALA A 201 12.12 -0.13 -12.67
CA ALA A 201 11.48 0.57 -11.56
C ALA A 201 12.39 0.62 -10.33
N ARG A 202 12.56 1.81 -9.76
CA ARG A 202 13.39 2.08 -8.57
C ARG A 202 12.91 3.31 -7.82
N THR A 203 13.19 3.37 -6.53
CA THR A 203 13.01 4.59 -5.75
C THR A 203 14.16 5.57 -5.99
N ILE A 204 13.89 6.87 -5.88
CA ILE A 204 14.85 7.98 -5.96
C ILE A 204 14.58 8.99 -4.85
N GLY A 205 15.54 9.89 -4.60
CA GLY A 205 15.49 10.85 -3.49
C GLY A 205 16.25 10.35 -2.26
N GLN A 206 16.64 11.27 -1.38
CA GLN A 206 17.41 10.95 -0.17
C GLN A 206 16.65 10.01 0.78
N ASP A 207 15.32 10.16 0.82
CA ASP A 207 14.37 9.39 1.61
C ASP A 207 13.69 8.26 0.83
N GLN A 208 14.08 8.04 -0.43
CA GLN A 208 13.43 7.07 -1.34
C GLN A 208 11.93 7.31 -1.57
N SER A 209 11.44 8.53 -1.35
CA SER A 209 10.01 8.86 -1.41
C SER A 209 9.43 8.92 -2.82
N HIS A 210 10.25 8.93 -3.87
CA HIS A 210 9.80 9.08 -5.25
C HIS A 210 10.08 7.82 -6.05
N LEU A 211 9.23 7.52 -7.03
CA LEU A 211 9.38 6.39 -7.92
C LEU A 211 9.84 6.86 -9.30
N LYS A 212 10.88 6.20 -9.84
CA LYS A 212 11.30 6.33 -11.23
C LYS A 212 11.23 4.96 -11.89
N PHE A 213 10.56 4.87 -13.03
CA PHE A 213 10.46 3.65 -13.81
C PHE A 213 10.49 3.97 -15.30
N LYS A 214 10.68 2.94 -16.12
CA LYS A 214 10.69 3.07 -17.57
C LYS A 214 9.49 2.35 -18.14
N VAL A 215 8.78 3.03 -19.03
CA VAL A 215 7.67 2.45 -19.80
C VAL A 215 8.13 2.21 -21.23
N SER A 216 7.60 1.17 -21.85
CA SER A 216 7.88 0.82 -23.25
C SER A 216 6.62 0.37 -23.96
N GLN A 217 6.49 0.77 -25.22
CA GLN A 217 5.45 0.36 -26.16
C GLN A 217 6.13 0.28 -27.52
N GLY A 218 6.02 -0.86 -28.20
CA GLY A 218 6.76 -1.08 -29.45
C GLY A 218 8.27 -0.97 -29.26
N LYS A 219 8.90 -0.04 -29.98
CA LYS A 219 10.34 0.27 -29.84
C LYS A 219 10.61 1.52 -29.00
N ALA A 220 9.58 2.34 -28.78
CA ALA A 220 9.69 3.53 -27.97
C ALA A 220 9.76 3.20 -26.47
N SER A 221 10.55 3.99 -25.75
CA SER A 221 10.66 3.87 -24.31
C SER A 221 11.04 5.20 -23.66
N PHE A 222 10.37 5.51 -22.55
CA PHE A 222 10.52 6.77 -21.83
C PHE A 222 10.61 6.54 -20.33
N ASP A 223 11.35 7.41 -19.66
CA ASP A 223 11.37 7.46 -18.20
C ASP A 223 10.08 8.11 -17.69
N VAL A 224 9.57 7.60 -16.58
CA VAL A 224 8.43 8.14 -15.83
C VAL A 224 8.89 8.49 -14.42
N LEU A 225 8.56 9.69 -13.97
CA LEU A 225 8.76 10.15 -12.61
C LEU A 225 7.42 10.28 -11.89
N ALA A 226 7.30 9.63 -10.74
CA ALA A 226 6.14 9.69 -9.86
C ALA A 226 6.58 10.18 -8.47
N PHE A 227 6.26 11.43 -8.17
CA PHE A 227 6.60 12.04 -6.87
C PHE A 227 5.72 11.46 -5.76
N GLY A 228 6.32 11.21 -4.59
CA GLY A 228 5.62 10.67 -3.42
C GLY A 228 5.24 9.18 -3.52
N GLN A 229 5.39 8.53 -4.68
CA GLN A 229 4.94 7.15 -4.91
C GLN A 229 6.02 6.09 -4.66
N GLY A 230 7.07 6.41 -3.88
CA GLY A 230 8.17 5.48 -3.62
C GLY A 230 7.75 4.19 -2.90
N SER A 231 6.70 4.25 -2.08
CA SER A 231 6.14 3.08 -1.36
C SER A 231 5.52 2.06 -2.32
N GLN A 232 5.04 2.48 -3.49
CA GLN A 232 4.33 1.65 -4.47
C GLN A 232 5.27 0.94 -5.46
N LEU A 233 6.57 0.85 -5.14
CA LEU A 233 7.57 0.27 -6.04
C LEU A 233 7.21 -1.16 -6.47
N GLN A 234 6.67 -1.98 -5.57
CA GLN A 234 6.36 -3.38 -5.87
C GLN A 234 5.16 -3.49 -6.81
N GLU A 235 4.13 -2.69 -6.56
CA GLU A 235 2.91 -2.57 -7.34
C GLU A 235 3.23 -2.20 -8.77
N PHE A 236 3.94 -1.09 -9.00
CA PHE A 236 4.30 -0.67 -10.36
C PHE A 236 5.22 -1.66 -11.09
N ARG A 237 6.09 -2.35 -10.35
CA ARG A 237 7.03 -3.32 -10.94
C ARG A 237 6.33 -4.59 -11.39
N GLN A 238 5.27 -4.99 -10.70
CA GLN A 238 4.56 -6.26 -10.92
C GLN A 238 3.19 -6.07 -11.59
N ALA A 239 2.75 -4.82 -11.77
CA ALA A 239 1.47 -4.48 -12.37
C ALA A 239 1.30 -5.11 -13.76
N THR A 240 0.14 -5.72 -13.96
CA THR A 240 -0.30 -6.22 -15.26
C THR A 240 -1.47 -5.38 -15.75
N GLY A 241 -1.41 -4.93 -17.01
CA GLY A 241 -2.44 -4.04 -17.57
C GLY A 241 -2.36 -2.61 -17.03
N LEU A 242 -1.17 -2.14 -16.67
CA LEU A 242 -0.97 -0.78 -16.18
C LEU A 242 -1.32 0.27 -17.25
N GLU A 243 -2.12 1.23 -16.85
CA GLU A 243 -2.50 2.40 -17.62
C GLU A 243 -2.14 3.67 -16.83
N LEU A 244 -1.65 4.69 -17.52
CA LEU A 244 -1.11 5.90 -16.90
C LEU A 244 -1.80 7.14 -17.45
N ALA A 245 -2.06 8.10 -16.57
CA ALA A 245 -2.25 9.49 -16.92
C ALA A 245 -0.92 10.23 -16.66
N VAL A 246 -0.40 10.91 -17.68
CA VAL A 246 0.92 11.56 -17.61
C VAL A 246 0.91 12.95 -18.22
N THR A 247 1.79 13.81 -17.73
CA THR A 247 2.18 15.04 -18.44
C THR A 247 3.58 14.88 -19.04
N LEU A 248 3.85 15.60 -20.12
CA LEU A 248 5.14 15.55 -20.80
C LEU A 248 6.12 16.56 -20.17
N SER A 249 7.38 16.16 -20.02
CA SER A 249 8.44 17.02 -19.51
C SER A 249 9.76 16.78 -20.25
N VAL A 250 10.58 17.82 -20.34
CA VAL A 250 11.97 17.71 -20.79
C VAL A 250 12.87 17.49 -19.57
N ASN A 251 13.80 16.56 -19.70
CA ASN A 251 14.88 16.35 -18.76
C ASN A 251 16.21 16.78 -19.38
N HIS A 252 16.88 17.73 -18.74
CA HIS A 252 18.22 18.18 -19.10
C HIS A 252 19.21 17.65 -18.07
N TRP A 253 20.04 16.69 -18.46
CA TRP A 253 21.02 16.07 -17.58
C TRP A 253 22.36 15.88 -18.27
N ASN A 254 23.43 16.43 -17.67
CA ASN A 254 24.81 16.31 -18.16
C ASN A 254 24.97 16.64 -19.66
N GLY A 255 24.32 17.71 -20.12
CA GLY A 255 24.32 18.13 -21.53
C GLY A 255 23.37 17.35 -22.45
N ASN A 256 22.77 16.25 -21.98
CA ASN A 256 21.78 15.49 -22.73
C ASN A 256 20.36 15.99 -22.46
N THR A 257 19.57 16.10 -23.51
CA THR A 257 18.16 16.47 -23.45
C THR A 257 17.32 15.26 -23.84
N SER A 258 16.37 14.89 -22.99
CA SER A 258 15.50 13.73 -23.18
C SER A 258 14.06 14.04 -22.81
N LEU A 259 13.11 13.37 -23.45
CA LEU A 259 11.71 13.41 -23.07
C LEU A 259 11.48 12.45 -21.90
N GLN A 260 10.70 12.88 -20.92
CA GLN A 260 10.23 12.04 -19.82
C GLN A 260 8.75 12.34 -19.52
N PHE A 261 8.11 11.44 -18.79
CA PHE A 261 6.77 11.60 -18.27
C PHE A 261 6.78 11.95 -16.80
N MET A 262 5.86 12.81 -16.40
CA MET A 262 5.49 13.02 -15.00
C MET A 262 4.17 12.30 -14.77
N LEU A 263 4.15 11.35 -13.84
CA LEU A 263 2.94 10.63 -13.48
C LEU A 263 1.94 11.60 -12.83
N VAL A 264 0.71 11.59 -13.34
CA VAL A 264 -0.44 12.26 -12.73
C VAL A 264 -1.24 11.24 -11.93
N ASP A 265 -1.60 10.12 -12.59
CA ASP A 265 -2.34 9.03 -11.97
C ASP A 265 -2.05 7.71 -12.69
N ALA A 266 -2.36 6.60 -12.04
CA ALA A 266 -2.22 5.26 -12.59
C ALA A 266 -3.44 4.40 -12.24
N ARG A 267 -3.81 3.53 -13.16
CA ARG A 267 -4.81 2.49 -12.91
C ARG A 267 -4.40 1.18 -13.55
N VAL A 268 -5.04 0.13 -13.06
CA VAL A 268 -4.93 -1.22 -13.59
C VAL A 268 -6.34 -1.76 -13.79
N ASP A 269 -6.52 -2.60 -14.80
CA ASP A 269 -7.77 -3.32 -15.01
C ASP A 269 -7.58 -4.79 -14.64
N GLY A 270 -8.52 -5.34 -13.87
CA GLY A 270 -8.48 -6.69 -13.33
C GLY A 270 -7.59 -6.90 -12.11
N VAL A 271 -7.58 -8.14 -11.62
CA VAL A 271 -6.89 -8.56 -10.38
C VAL A 271 -5.37 -8.41 -10.50
N GLN A 272 -4.76 -7.75 -9.53
CA GLN A 272 -3.30 -7.67 -9.40
C GLN A 272 -2.76 -8.75 -8.48
N LEU A 273 -1.73 -9.47 -8.93
CA LEU A 273 -1.16 -10.61 -8.22
C LEU A 273 0.31 -10.31 -7.90
N LEU A 274 0.59 -9.95 -6.65
CA LEU A 274 1.90 -9.43 -6.23
C LEU A 274 2.70 -10.48 -5.48
N ASP A 275 3.87 -10.85 -6.00
CA ASP A 275 4.79 -11.77 -5.35
C ASP A 275 5.67 -11.04 -4.32
N LEU A 276 5.45 -11.33 -3.04
CA LEU A 276 6.23 -10.83 -1.92
C LEU A 276 7.02 -11.92 -1.20
N ARG A 277 7.12 -13.14 -1.77
CA ARG A 277 7.79 -14.29 -1.13
C ARG A 277 9.28 -14.07 -0.86
N THR A 278 9.91 -13.12 -1.56
CA THR A 278 11.31 -12.76 -1.31
C THR A 278 11.49 -12.19 0.12
N LYS A 279 12.63 -12.47 0.75
CA LYS A 279 12.92 -11.99 2.12
C LYS A 279 12.97 -10.46 2.22
N THR A 280 13.35 -9.77 1.13
CA THR A 280 13.50 -8.32 1.09
C THR A 280 12.22 -7.58 0.71
N ALA A 281 11.19 -8.28 0.24
CA ALA A 281 9.90 -7.67 -0.06
C ALA A 281 9.18 -7.27 1.22
N LYS A 282 8.89 -5.97 1.33
CA LYS A 282 8.05 -5.39 2.39
C LYS A 282 6.58 -5.65 2.07
N VAL A 283 5.82 -5.96 3.10
CA VAL A 283 4.37 -6.08 3.05
C VAL A 283 3.79 -4.69 3.29
N PRO A 284 2.82 -4.22 2.49
CA PRO A 284 2.14 -2.95 2.77
C PRO A 284 1.35 -3.01 4.08
N GLU A 285 1.28 -1.89 4.80
CA GLU A 285 0.54 -1.80 6.07
C GLU A 285 -0.97 -1.74 5.82
N GLY A 286 -1.75 -2.29 6.76
CA GLY A 286 -3.22 -2.18 6.76
C GLY A 286 -3.95 -3.07 5.75
N ILE A 287 -3.25 -4.00 5.08
CA ILE A 287 -3.89 -5.00 4.22
C ILE A 287 -4.31 -6.20 5.07
N PRO A 288 -5.62 -6.53 5.15
CA PRO A 288 -6.09 -7.65 5.94
C PRO A 288 -5.77 -8.99 5.28
N THR A 289 -5.71 -10.05 6.08
CA THR A 289 -5.83 -11.42 5.56
C THR A 289 -7.29 -11.76 5.26
N ILE A 290 -7.52 -12.86 4.53
CA ILE A 290 -8.89 -13.28 4.17
C ILE A 290 -9.72 -13.71 5.40
N GLU A 291 -9.04 -14.13 6.47
CA GLU A 291 -9.65 -14.49 7.75
C GLU A 291 -10.01 -13.26 8.59
N GLU A 292 -9.22 -12.19 8.49
CA GLU A 292 -9.46 -10.93 9.20
C GLU A 292 -10.64 -10.16 8.57
N ASP A 293 -10.70 -10.09 7.24
CA ASP A 293 -11.82 -9.51 6.51
C ASP A 293 -12.21 -10.36 5.30
N PRO A 294 -13.25 -11.21 5.42
CA PRO A 294 -13.75 -12.02 4.32
C PRO A 294 -14.32 -11.22 3.15
N ASN A 295 -14.69 -9.95 3.32
CA ASN A 295 -15.26 -9.12 2.25
C ASN A 295 -14.22 -8.24 1.56
N ALA A 296 -12.97 -8.23 2.05
CA ALA A 296 -11.91 -7.45 1.46
C ALA A 296 -11.61 -7.90 0.02
N ARG A 297 -11.54 -6.93 -0.89
CA ARG A 297 -11.13 -7.14 -2.28
C ARG A 297 -9.61 -7.07 -2.46
N VAL A 298 -8.90 -6.51 -1.49
CA VAL A 298 -7.44 -6.46 -1.44
C VAL A 298 -6.98 -7.23 -0.21
N ILE A 299 -6.24 -8.32 -0.41
CA ILE A 299 -5.85 -9.22 0.68
C ILE A 299 -4.37 -9.59 0.67
N LEU A 300 -3.87 -9.92 1.86
CA LEU A 300 -2.55 -10.50 2.07
C LEU A 300 -2.66 -11.99 2.42
N ILE A 301 -2.01 -12.84 1.65
CA ILE A 301 -1.74 -14.24 2.04
C ILE A 301 -0.41 -14.25 2.77
N ASN A 302 -0.47 -14.02 4.09
CA ASN A 302 0.75 -13.99 4.91
C ASN A 302 1.29 -15.39 5.17
N ASP A 303 0.45 -16.28 5.65
CA ASP A 303 0.78 -17.65 6.05
C ASP A 303 -0.03 -18.68 5.25
N ILE A 304 0.55 -19.84 5.04
CA ILE A 304 -0.09 -20.99 4.42
C ILE A 304 -0.43 -22.02 5.50
N PRO A 305 -1.73 -22.26 5.79
CA PRO A 305 -2.13 -23.20 6.82
C PRO A 305 -1.93 -24.66 6.39
N GLU A 306 -1.74 -25.57 7.36
CA GLU A 306 -1.74 -27.02 7.09
C GLU A 306 -3.13 -27.54 6.71
N ASP A 307 -4.18 -27.03 7.36
CA ASP A 307 -5.58 -27.28 6.94
C ASP A 307 -5.99 -26.32 5.81
N PHE A 308 -5.40 -26.55 4.64
CA PHE A 308 -5.59 -25.68 3.49
C PHE A 308 -6.93 -25.88 2.78
N LYS A 309 -7.62 -27.02 3.00
CA LYS A 309 -8.84 -27.37 2.26
C LYS A 309 -9.97 -26.41 2.59
N THR A 310 -10.26 -26.26 3.89
CA THR A 310 -11.27 -25.32 4.39
C THR A 310 -10.86 -23.88 4.08
N TRP A 311 -9.57 -23.59 4.25
CA TRP A 311 -9.00 -22.27 3.97
C TRP A 311 -9.18 -21.84 2.50
N ARG A 312 -8.86 -22.72 1.54
CA ARG A 312 -8.99 -22.45 0.10
C ARG A 312 -10.42 -22.15 -0.32
N ASN A 313 -11.42 -22.76 0.32
CA ASN A 313 -12.83 -22.51 0.00
C ASN A 313 -13.24 -21.04 0.19
N GLN A 314 -12.50 -20.27 0.99
CA GLN A 314 -12.76 -18.84 1.19
C GLN A 314 -12.45 -17.99 -0.06
N PHE A 315 -11.68 -18.50 -1.01
CA PHE A 315 -11.29 -17.78 -2.24
C PHE A 315 -12.24 -18.03 -3.41
N VAL A 316 -12.98 -19.14 -3.36
CA VAL A 316 -13.88 -19.54 -4.44
C VAL A 316 -15.04 -18.54 -4.53
N HIS A 317 -15.40 -18.13 -5.75
CA HIS A 317 -16.47 -17.15 -6.03
C HIS A 317 -16.24 -15.73 -5.47
N LYS A 318 -15.01 -15.37 -5.09
CA LYS A 318 -14.66 -13.99 -4.70
C LYS A 318 -13.97 -13.23 -5.82
N ASP A 319 -14.36 -11.97 -5.97
CA ASP A 319 -13.69 -11.01 -6.84
C ASP A 319 -12.67 -10.22 -6.03
N PHE A 320 -11.41 -10.25 -6.47
CA PHE A 320 -10.31 -9.52 -5.85
C PHE A 320 -9.81 -8.42 -6.79
N ASP A 321 -9.47 -7.28 -6.19
CA ASP A 321 -8.74 -6.20 -6.87
C ASP A 321 -7.23 -6.47 -6.79
N ALA A 322 -6.74 -6.98 -5.65
CA ALA A 322 -5.34 -7.38 -5.50
C ALA A 322 -5.13 -8.50 -4.45
N ILE A 323 -4.13 -9.35 -4.70
CA ILE A 323 -3.66 -10.36 -3.76
C ILE A 323 -2.14 -10.26 -3.62
N TYR A 324 -1.68 -10.11 -2.38
CA TYR A 324 -0.27 -10.09 -2.01
C TYR A 324 0.15 -11.46 -1.48
N PHE A 325 1.10 -12.11 -2.14
CA PHE A 325 1.58 -13.46 -1.78
C PHE A 325 2.87 -13.38 -0.98
N LYS A 326 2.79 -13.53 0.36
CA LYS A 326 3.98 -13.69 1.22
C LYS A 326 4.26 -15.16 1.53
N ASN A 327 3.20 -15.96 1.66
CA ASN A 327 3.18 -17.42 1.71
C ASN A 327 4.20 -18.05 2.69
N GLN A 328 4.26 -17.55 3.92
CA GLN A 328 5.08 -18.15 4.96
C GLN A 328 4.52 -19.53 5.34
N MET A 329 5.41 -20.50 5.53
CA MET A 329 5.05 -21.87 5.88
C MET A 329 5.73 -22.23 7.20
N LYS A 330 4.92 -22.54 8.23
CA LYS A 330 5.45 -23.01 9.51
C LYS A 330 6.28 -24.28 9.35
N HIS A 331 5.80 -25.20 8.52
CA HIS A 331 6.46 -26.46 8.22
C HIS A 331 6.48 -26.68 6.69
N PRO A 332 7.63 -26.50 6.02
CA PRO A 332 7.73 -26.58 4.56
C PRO A 332 7.87 -28.05 4.10
N TYR A 333 6.80 -28.84 4.22
CA TYR A 333 6.75 -30.22 3.74
C TYR A 333 7.03 -30.35 2.24
N TYR A 334 6.84 -29.31 1.43
CA TYR A 334 7.27 -29.36 0.02
C TYR A 334 8.79 -29.60 -0.16
N LEU A 335 9.61 -29.28 0.85
CA LEU A 335 11.05 -29.55 0.84
C LEU A 335 11.38 -30.99 1.29
N THR A 336 10.59 -31.55 2.22
CA THR A 336 10.85 -32.86 2.81
C THR A 336 10.04 -34.00 2.17
N GLY A 337 8.97 -33.64 1.44
CA GLY A 337 8.00 -34.56 0.86
C GLY A 337 7.02 -35.14 1.89
N PHE A 338 6.25 -36.15 1.46
CA PHE A 338 5.27 -36.87 2.29
C PHE A 338 5.76 -38.26 2.74
N GLY A 339 7.07 -38.50 2.65
CA GLY A 339 7.70 -39.79 2.96
C GLY A 339 7.93 -40.67 1.72
N SER A 340 9.19 -41.01 1.45
CA SER A 340 9.55 -41.95 0.40
C SER A 340 9.34 -43.41 0.84
N ARG A 341 9.19 -44.32 -0.13
CA ARG A 341 9.08 -45.77 0.15
C ARG A 341 10.26 -46.28 0.97
N GLU A 342 11.46 -45.75 0.74
CA GLU A 342 12.66 -46.11 1.50
C GLU A 342 12.59 -45.62 2.95
N GLN A 343 12.09 -44.41 3.18
CA GLN A 343 11.92 -43.85 4.53
C GLN A 343 10.91 -44.68 5.34
N PHE A 344 9.77 -45.01 4.76
CA PHE A 344 8.79 -45.92 5.39
C PHE A 344 9.38 -47.30 5.68
N ALA A 345 10.14 -47.88 4.73
CA ALA A 345 10.78 -49.18 4.93
C ALA A 345 11.84 -49.14 6.05
N LYS A 346 12.61 -48.05 6.18
CA LYS A 346 13.56 -47.86 7.27
C LYS A 346 12.83 -47.76 8.61
N LEU A 347 11.82 -46.89 8.72
CA LEU A 347 11.03 -46.75 9.94
C LEU A 347 10.41 -48.08 10.35
N TYR A 348 9.78 -48.80 9.41
CA TYR A 348 9.21 -50.13 9.64
C TYR A 348 10.25 -51.10 10.21
N LYS A 349 11.43 -51.23 9.58
CA LYS A 349 12.48 -52.12 10.10
C LYS A 349 12.94 -51.73 11.49
N THR A 350 13.08 -50.43 11.76
CA THR A 350 13.56 -49.93 13.05
C THR A 350 12.56 -50.17 14.18
N ILE A 351 11.26 -49.96 13.98
CA ILE A 351 10.25 -50.19 15.03
C ILE A 351 10.11 -51.67 15.43
N TYR A 352 10.38 -52.60 14.51
CA TYR A 352 10.40 -54.03 14.83
C TYR A 352 11.73 -54.48 15.44
N GLN A 353 12.82 -53.72 15.26
CA GLN A 353 14.10 -53.95 15.95
C GLN A 353 14.09 -53.41 17.38
N PHE A 354 13.37 -52.31 17.62
CA PHE A 354 13.25 -51.66 18.92
C PHE A 354 11.75 -51.58 19.29
N PRO A 355 11.21 -52.60 19.97
CA PRO A 355 9.77 -52.75 20.20
C PRO A 355 9.14 -51.62 21.00
N GLU A 356 9.93 -50.91 21.82
CA GLU A 356 9.51 -49.78 22.61
C GLU A 356 10.48 -48.61 22.40
N PHE A 357 9.95 -47.42 22.20
CA PHE A 357 10.74 -46.21 21.95
C PHE A 357 10.09 -44.97 22.55
N ASP A 358 10.81 -44.27 23.42
CA ASP A 358 10.34 -43.03 24.06
C ASP A 358 10.48 -41.84 23.11
N LEU A 359 9.36 -41.39 22.53
CA LEU A 359 9.32 -40.27 21.59
C LEU A 359 9.57 -38.92 22.28
N ARG A 360 9.34 -38.78 23.58
CA ARG A 360 9.50 -37.50 24.29
C ARG A 360 10.96 -37.07 24.32
N HIS A 361 11.85 -38.02 24.60
CA HIS A 361 13.27 -37.75 24.79
C HIS A 361 14.13 -38.16 23.59
N LYS A 362 13.72 -39.19 22.84
CA LYS A 362 14.58 -39.80 21.81
C LYS A 362 14.14 -39.55 20.37
N LEU A 363 13.08 -38.78 20.12
CA LEU A 363 12.63 -38.49 18.75
C LEU A 363 13.73 -37.85 17.89
N THR A 364 14.56 -36.97 18.48
CA THR A 364 15.69 -36.34 17.77
C THR A 364 16.76 -37.38 17.39
N GLU A 365 17.06 -38.34 18.27
CA GLU A 365 18.00 -39.43 17.99
C GLU A 365 17.47 -40.34 16.87
N LEU A 366 16.17 -40.66 16.90
CA LEU A 366 15.51 -41.45 15.86
C LEU A 366 15.53 -40.74 14.50
N SER A 367 15.26 -39.43 14.49
CA SER A 367 15.34 -38.58 13.31
C SER A 367 16.72 -38.63 12.67
N HIS A 368 17.78 -38.45 13.46
CA HIS A 368 19.16 -38.56 12.99
C HIS A 368 19.50 -39.98 12.50
N TYR A 369 19.09 -41.01 13.24
CA TYR A 369 19.37 -42.40 12.89
C TYR A 369 18.73 -42.82 11.57
N LEU A 370 17.46 -42.43 11.36
CA LEU A 370 16.73 -42.74 10.13
C LEU A 370 17.11 -41.84 8.95
N ASN A 371 17.79 -40.72 9.23
CA ASN A 371 18.01 -39.62 8.30
C ASN A 371 16.68 -39.10 7.72
N ILE A 372 15.72 -38.84 8.61
CA ILE A 372 14.39 -38.30 8.29
C ILE A 372 14.23 -37.03 9.12
N GLU A 373 13.85 -35.92 8.48
CA GLU A 373 13.59 -34.65 9.17
C GLU A 373 12.53 -34.86 10.27
N LYS A 374 12.72 -34.17 11.41
CA LYS A 374 11.97 -34.44 12.64
C LYS A 374 10.45 -34.29 12.46
N LEU A 375 9.98 -33.25 11.77
CA LEU A 375 8.55 -33.02 11.57
C LEU A 375 7.94 -34.04 10.61
N LEU A 376 8.67 -34.39 9.54
CA LEU A 376 8.25 -35.48 8.67
C LEU A 376 8.17 -36.80 9.44
N LEU A 377 9.16 -37.12 10.28
CA LEU A 377 9.16 -38.34 11.09
C LEU A 377 7.94 -38.43 12.01
N ILE A 378 7.54 -37.32 12.63
CA ILE A 378 6.30 -37.27 13.43
C ILE A 378 5.09 -37.70 12.60
N LYS A 379 4.94 -37.17 11.38
CA LYS A 379 3.85 -37.57 10.48
C LYS A 379 3.94 -39.05 10.10
N LEU A 380 5.13 -39.58 9.83
CA LEU A 380 5.29 -41.01 9.50
C LEU A 380 4.90 -41.92 10.67
N ILE A 381 5.24 -41.54 11.89
CA ILE A 381 4.87 -42.27 13.11
C ILE A 381 3.35 -42.24 13.31
N GLN A 382 2.71 -41.08 13.11
CA GLN A 382 1.24 -40.96 13.18
C GLN A 382 0.54 -41.82 12.12
N ILE A 383 1.09 -41.92 10.91
CA ILE A 383 0.60 -42.83 9.86
C ILE A 383 0.70 -44.29 10.33
N PHE A 384 1.81 -44.66 10.99
CA PHE A 384 1.98 -46.03 11.51
C PHE A 384 1.03 -46.34 12.66
N GLU A 385 0.72 -45.35 13.50
CA GLU A 385 -0.29 -45.47 14.54
C GLU A 385 -1.71 -45.63 13.95
N GLU A 386 -2.09 -44.81 12.97
CA GLU A 386 -3.38 -44.91 12.27
C GLU A 386 -3.57 -46.29 11.59
N LEU A 387 -2.48 -46.83 11.03
CA LEU A 387 -2.47 -48.16 10.42
C LEU A 387 -2.30 -49.30 11.44
N SER A 388 -2.23 -48.98 12.73
CA SER A 388 -2.11 -49.92 13.85
C SER A 388 -0.81 -50.76 13.85
N PHE A 389 0.25 -50.27 13.20
CA PHE A 389 1.61 -50.86 13.29
C PHE A 389 2.29 -50.54 14.63
N VAL A 390 1.93 -49.42 15.23
CA VAL A 390 2.38 -49.00 16.56
C VAL A 390 1.20 -48.46 17.37
N THR A 391 1.37 -48.38 18.68
CA THR A 391 0.48 -47.64 19.60
C THR A 391 1.32 -46.65 20.38
N ILE A 392 0.83 -45.44 20.61
CA ILE A 392 1.53 -44.43 21.40
C ILE A 392 0.71 -44.15 22.67
N ASP A 393 1.28 -44.49 23.82
CA ASP A 393 0.69 -44.19 25.13
C ASP A 393 1.66 -43.35 25.96
N ASP A 394 1.21 -42.19 26.43
CA ASP A 394 2.04 -41.19 27.13
C ASP A 394 3.41 -40.94 26.44
N GLY A 395 3.45 -40.87 25.11
CA GLY A 395 4.68 -40.64 24.34
C GLY A 395 5.66 -41.82 24.26
N LEU A 396 5.30 -42.99 24.80
CA LEU A 396 5.98 -44.26 24.54
C LEU A 396 5.34 -44.93 23.32
N MET A 397 6.12 -45.10 22.26
CA MET A 397 5.71 -45.83 21.06
C MET A 397 6.03 -47.31 21.22
N THR A 398 5.03 -48.17 21.10
CA THR A 398 5.17 -49.63 21.19
C THR A 398 4.72 -50.28 19.88
N VAL A 399 5.52 -51.22 19.37
CA VAL A 399 5.19 -51.96 18.14
C VAL A 399 4.04 -52.94 18.37
N ASN A 400 3.16 -53.08 17.39
CA ASN A 400 2.13 -54.11 17.37
C ASN A 400 2.61 -55.32 16.53
N PRO A 401 3.05 -56.42 17.16
CA PRO A 401 3.55 -57.59 16.43
C PRO A 401 2.45 -58.37 15.70
N GLN A 402 1.17 -58.11 16.00
CA GLN A 402 0.01 -58.72 15.35
C GLN A 402 -0.64 -57.80 14.30
N ALA A 403 0.02 -56.70 13.94
CA ALA A 403 -0.48 -55.77 12.93
C ALA A 403 -0.70 -56.49 11.59
N GLN A 404 -1.88 -56.29 10.99
CA GLN A 404 -2.14 -56.78 9.64
C GLN A 404 -1.31 -55.99 8.61
N LYS A 405 -0.96 -56.63 7.50
CA LYS A 405 -0.30 -55.94 6.38
C LYS A 405 -1.31 -54.99 5.74
N ARG A 406 -1.09 -53.69 5.90
CA ARG A 406 -1.87 -52.60 5.29
C ARG A 406 -0.99 -51.75 4.40
N GLU A 407 -1.57 -51.18 3.34
CA GLU A 407 -0.85 -50.22 2.50
C GLU A 407 -0.82 -48.83 3.15
N ILE A 408 0.28 -48.09 2.96
CA ILE A 408 0.41 -46.72 3.48
C ILE A 408 -0.64 -45.78 2.86
N SER A 409 -1.09 -46.07 1.64
CA SER A 409 -2.16 -45.36 0.93
C SER A 409 -3.51 -45.42 1.66
N GLU A 410 -3.72 -46.37 2.57
CA GLU A 410 -4.97 -46.48 3.36
C GLU A 410 -5.04 -45.47 4.51
N SER A 411 -3.94 -44.79 4.85
CA SER A 411 -3.90 -43.78 5.90
C SER A 411 -4.46 -42.44 5.40
N HIS A 412 -5.41 -41.85 6.14
CA HIS A 412 -5.91 -40.51 5.82
C HIS A 412 -4.82 -39.47 6.04
N ILE A 413 -4.00 -39.63 7.09
CA ILE A 413 -2.88 -38.73 7.38
C ILE A 413 -1.88 -38.71 6.21
N TYR A 414 -1.61 -39.86 5.59
CA TYR A 414 -0.75 -39.93 4.41
C TYR A 414 -1.33 -39.21 3.19
N GLN A 415 -2.63 -39.41 2.91
CA GLN A 415 -3.30 -38.74 1.79
C GLN A 415 -3.34 -37.22 2.00
N ASP A 416 -3.68 -36.76 3.21
CA ASP A 416 -3.69 -35.33 3.55
C ASP A 416 -2.29 -34.71 3.48
N LEU A 417 -1.25 -35.40 3.97
CA LEU A 417 0.12 -34.92 3.84
C LEU A 417 0.56 -34.83 2.38
N LYS A 418 0.20 -35.80 1.55
CA LYS A 418 0.49 -35.78 0.12
C LYS A 418 -0.16 -34.60 -0.60
N GLU A 419 -1.42 -34.31 -0.28
CA GLU A 419 -2.12 -33.15 -0.81
C GLU A 419 -1.53 -31.82 -0.30
N LEU A 420 -1.19 -31.75 0.99
CA LEU A 420 -0.53 -30.60 1.59
C LEU A 420 0.82 -30.31 0.94
N VAL A 421 1.64 -31.33 0.68
CA VAL A 421 2.92 -31.18 -0.03
C VAL A 421 2.72 -30.57 -1.41
N LYS A 422 1.75 -31.09 -2.18
CA LYS A 422 1.43 -30.55 -3.51
C LYS A 422 0.93 -29.10 -3.44
N PHE A 423 0.09 -28.79 -2.46
CA PHE A 423 -0.40 -27.43 -2.26
C PHE A 423 0.73 -26.47 -1.88
N GLN A 424 1.60 -26.85 -0.95
CA GLN A 424 2.77 -26.05 -0.59
C GLN A 424 3.73 -25.88 -1.77
N GLU A 425 3.93 -26.90 -2.60
CA GLU A 425 4.75 -26.79 -3.82
C GLU A 425 4.22 -25.69 -4.75
N ILE A 426 2.90 -25.65 -4.98
CA ILE A 426 2.25 -24.59 -5.77
C ILE A 426 2.49 -23.22 -5.11
N MET A 427 2.20 -23.08 -3.82
CA MET A 427 2.32 -21.80 -3.12
C MET A 427 3.78 -21.32 -2.97
N ALA A 428 4.76 -22.23 -2.99
CA ALA A 428 6.17 -21.91 -2.87
C ALA A 428 6.84 -21.62 -4.22
N LEU A 429 6.47 -22.35 -5.28
CA LEU A 429 7.25 -22.38 -6.53
C LEU A 429 6.51 -21.83 -7.75
N ALA A 430 5.17 -21.87 -7.76
CA ALA A 430 4.40 -21.43 -8.92
C ALA A 430 4.41 -19.90 -9.06
N SER A 431 4.07 -19.41 -10.26
CA SER A 431 3.85 -17.99 -10.52
C SER A 431 2.61 -17.47 -9.76
N PRO A 432 2.52 -16.16 -9.48
CA PRO A 432 1.32 -15.57 -8.86
C PRO A 432 0.02 -15.90 -9.58
N LYS A 433 0.06 -15.96 -10.92
CA LYS A 433 -1.10 -16.33 -11.73
C LYS A 433 -1.53 -17.78 -11.51
N GLU A 434 -0.60 -18.72 -11.51
CA GLU A 434 -0.90 -20.14 -11.24
C GLU A 434 -1.42 -20.36 -9.82
N MET A 435 -0.86 -19.65 -8.82
CA MET A 435 -1.36 -19.70 -7.44
C MET A 435 -2.79 -19.18 -7.36
N TYR A 436 -3.06 -18.02 -7.96
CA TYR A 436 -4.41 -17.45 -8.01
C TYR A 436 -5.40 -18.41 -8.67
N ASP A 437 -5.06 -18.91 -9.86
CA ASP A 437 -5.92 -19.84 -10.61
C ASP A 437 -6.20 -21.12 -9.81
N TYR A 438 -5.23 -21.63 -9.05
CA TYR A 438 -5.44 -22.75 -8.14
C TYR A 438 -6.40 -22.41 -6.99
N LEU A 439 -6.25 -21.23 -6.37
CA LEU A 439 -7.07 -20.81 -5.23
C LEU A 439 -8.54 -20.61 -5.62
N VAL A 440 -8.80 -19.98 -6.78
CA VAL A 440 -10.18 -19.62 -7.19
C VAL A 440 -10.91 -20.73 -7.93
N LYS A 441 -10.21 -21.75 -8.44
CA LYS A 441 -10.84 -22.89 -9.13
C LYS A 441 -11.71 -23.68 -8.15
N SER A 442 -12.99 -23.88 -8.47
CA SER A 442 -13.88 -24.76 -7.71
C SER A 442 -13.37 -26.21 -7.72
N ASN A 443 -13.58 -26.93 -6.62
CA ASN A 443 -13.30 -28.37 -6.52
C ASN A 443 -14.31 -29.24 -7.30
N ASP A 444 -15.34 -28.65 -7.92
CA ASP A 444 -16.39 -29.35 -8.69
C ASP A 444 -15.97 -29.73 -10.13
N GLN A 445 -14.68 -29.98 -10.41
CA GLN A 445 -14.19 -30.46 -11.70
C GLN A 445 -13.17 -31.59 -11.61
#